data_AF-A0A2V5HGL9-F1
#
_entry.id   AF-A0A2V5HGL9-F1
#
_cell.length_a   1.000
_cell.length_b   1.000
_cell.length_c   1.000
_cell.angle_alpha   90.00
_cell.angle_beta   90.00
_cell.angle_gamma   90.00
#
_symmetry.space_group_name_H-M   'P 1'
#
loop_
_entity.id
_entity.type
_entity.pdbx_description
1 polymer ?
#
loop_
_entity_poly.entity_id
_entity_poly.type
_entity_poly.pdbx_seq_one_letter_code
_entity_poly.pdbx_strand_id
1 'polypeptide(L)'
;MAQDPKNLYYSLDWFQQMKREYDEASSDRCLGMSFAVAASHISKDGLSMTVDEVEEFDENHDGSINFEEYLTMRFKYDAQRQGNMRGRYLA
;
A
#
# COMPACT_ATOMS: atom_id res chain seq x y z
N MET A 1 28.56 -11.19 8.62
CA MET A 1 27.50 -11.60 7.67
C MET A 1 26.88 -10.33 7.15
N ALA A 2 27.17 -9.95 5.90
CA ALA A 2 26.56 -8.76 5.30
C ALA A 2 25.08 -9.04 5.12
N GLN A 3 24.22 -8.33 5.86
CA GLN A 3 22.79 -8.32 5.59
C GLN A 3 22.61 -7.72 4.20
N ASP A 4 22.13 -8.54 3.27
CA ASP A 4 21.77 -8.13 1.93
C ASP A 4 20.73 -6.99 2.05
N PRO A 5 21.01 -5.76 1.58
CA PRO A 5 20.10 -4.63 1.76
C PRO A 5 18.74 -4.83 1.09
N LYS A 6 18.63 -5.83 0.20
CA LYS A 6 17.37 -6.26 -0.41
C LYS A 6 16.47 -7.03 0.55
N ASN A 7 17.02 -7.67 1.58
CA ASN A 7 16.26 -8.41 2.60
C ASN A 7 15.80 -7.53 3.78
N LEU A 8 16.17 -6.25 3.79
CA LEU A 8 15.86 -5.31 4.89
C LEU A 8 14.64 -4.42 4.63
N TYR A 9 14.09 -4.42 3.42
CA TYR A 9 13.07 -3.44 3.02
C TYR A 9 11.69 -3.71 3.63
N TYR A 10 11.37 -4.98 3.88
CA TYR A 10 10.09 -5.42 4.46
C TYR A 10 10.35 -6.42 5.58
N SER A 11 10.61 -5.90 6.78
CA SER A 11 10.77 -6.72 7.99
C SER A 11 9.42 -7.29 8.46
N LEU A 12 9.47 -8.29 9.35
CA LEU A 12 8.26 -8.77 10.03
C LEU A 12 7.52 -7.63 10.74
N ASP A 13 8.25 -6.70 11.35
CA ASP A 13 7.68 -5.54 12.04
C ASP A 13 6.94 -4.62 11.06
N TRP A 14 7.50 -4.39 9.88
CA TRP A 14 6.83 -3.61 8.83
C TRP A 14 5.53 -4.28 8.39
N PHE A 15 5.56 -5.60 8.18
CA PHE A 15 4.36 -6.34 7.78
C PHE A 15 3.27 -6.30 8.87
N GLN A 16 3.66 -6.44 10.14
CA GLN A 16 2.75 -6.31 11.28
C GLN A 16 2.16 -4.90 11.38
N GLN A 17 2.96 -3.87 11.08
CA GLN A 17 2.47 -2.49 11.01
C GLN A 17 1.45 -2.32 9.88
N MET A 18 1.75 -2.78 8.67
CA MET A 18 0.82 -2.70 7.54
C MET A 18 -0.49 -3.44 7.83
N LYS A 19 -0.41 -4.59 8.50
CA LYS A 19 -1.59 -5.33 8.95
C LYS A 19 -2.42 -4.52 9.94
N ARG A 20 -1.80 -3.86 10.92
CA ARG A 20 -2.51 -2.99 11.87
C ARG A 20 -3.20 -1.83 11.17
N GLU A 21 -2.48 -1.14 10.30
CA GLU A 21 -3.02 -0.02 9.52
C GLU A 21 -4.24 -0.47 8.69
N TYR A 22 -4.12 -1.63 8.04
CA TYR A 22 -5.22 -2.24 7.31
C TYR A 22 -6.42 -2.58 8.21
N ASP A 23 -6.17 -3.30 9.32
CA ASP A 23 -7.21 -3.74 10.26
C ASP A 23 -7.91 -2.53 10.94
N GLU A 24 -7.23 -1.41 11.12
CA GLU A 24 -7.81 -0.16 11.63
C GLU A 24 -8.68 0.57 10.59
N ALA A 25 -8.30 0.48 9.32
CA ALA A 25 -9.01 1.10 8.21
C ALA A 25 -10.16 0.24 7.64
N SER A 26 -10.08 -1.09 7.80
CA SER A 26 -11.14 -2.05 7.47
C SER A 26 -12.05 -2.26 8.68
N SER A 27 -13.16 -1.53 8.72
CA SER A 27 -14.16 -1.66 9.79
C SER A 27 -14.85 -3.03 9.79
N ASP A 28 -14.90 -3.70 8.62
CA ASP A 28 -15.46 -5.04 8.45
C ASP A 28 -14.39 -6.01 7.93
N ARG A 29 -13.94 -6.90 8.82
CA ARG A 29 -12.88 -7.88 8.50
C ARG A 29 -13.28 -8.90 7.44
N CYS A 30 -14.58 -9.06 7.18
CA CYS A 30 -15.10 -9.99 6.18
C CYS A 30 -15.29 -9.33 4.82
N LEU A 31 -15.55 -8.02 4.80
CA LEU A 31 -15.78 -7.24 3.57
C LEU A 31 -14.57 -6.39 3.17
N GLY A 32 -13.47 -6.40 3.92
CA GLY A 32 -12.27 -5.66 3.56
C GLY A 32 -12.41 -4.13 3.69
N MET A 33 -11.62 -3.40 2.91
CA MET A 33 -11.58 -1.93 2.93
C MET A 33 -12.25 -1.38 1.68
N SER A 34 -13.09 -0.35 1.80
CA SER A 34 -13.68 0.28 0.61
C SER A 34 -12.65 1.10 -0.17
N PHE A 35 -12.86 1.26 -1.48
CA PHE A 35 -11.92 1.98 -2.36
C PHE A 35 -11.64 3.41 -1.89
N ALA A 36 -12.66 4.13 -1.41
CA ALA A 36 -12.52 5.48 -0.88
C ALA A 36 -11.62 5.53 0.37
N VAL A 37 -11.73 4.53 1.26
CA VAL A 37 -10.89 4.45 2.45
C VAL A 37 -9.46 4.10 2.06
N ALA A 38 -9.26 3.14 1.15
CA ALA A 38 -7.95 2.75 0.63
C ALA A 38 -7.23 3.93 -0.05
N ALA A 39 -7.91 4.66 -0.93
CA ALA A 39 -7.40 5.86 -1.60
C ALA A 39 -6.97 6.94 -0.59
N SER A 40 -7.82 7.20 0.41
CA SER A 40 -7.50 8.15 1.48
C SER A 40 -6.32 7.68 2.33
N HIS A 41 -6.23 6.38 2.63
CA HIS A 41 -5.20 5.81 3.46
C HIS A 41 -3.82 5.94 2.80
N ILE A 42 -3.71 5.54 1.52
CA ILE A 42 -2.47 5.64 0.74
C ILE A 42 -2.09 7.10 0.51
N SER A 43 -3.06 7.99 0.25
CA SER A 43 -2.80 9.41 0.02
C SER A 43 -2.13 10.13 1.19
N LYS A 44 -2.25 9.62 2.43
CA LYS A 44 -1.60 10.20 3.62
C LYS A 44 -0.07 10.16 3.54
N ASP A 45 0.50 9.28 2.72
CA ASP A 45 1.95 9.07 2.65
C ASP A 45 2.67 9.98 1.64
N GLY A 46 1.95 10.96 1.09
CA GLY A 46 2.52 12.11 0.36
C GLY A 46 2.39 12.08 -1.16
N LEU A 47 1.76 11.06 -1.72
CA LEU A 47 1.34 10.96 -3.13
C LEU A 47 -0.14 10.61 -3.15
N SER A 48 -0.94 11.44 -3.83
CA SER A 48 -2.38 11.22 -3.94
C SER A 48 -2.68 9.98 -4.77
N MET A 49 -3.67 9.21 -4.33
CA MET A 49 -4.26 8.11 -5.08
C MET A 49 -5.77 8.33 -5.17
N THR A 50 -6.32 8.15 -6.35
CA THR A 50 -7.76 8.28 -6.64
C THR A 50 -8.49 6.96 -6.43
N VAL A 51 -9.82 7.00 -6.35
CA VAL A 51 -10.65 5.79 -6.21
C VAL A 51 -10.50 4.88 -7.43
N ASP A 52 -10.49 5.45 -8.63
CA ASP A 52 -10.34 4.71 -9.89
C ASP A 52 -8.98 3.98 -9.94
N GLU A 53 -7.91 4.62 -9.45
CA GLU A 53 -6.60 3.96 -9.33
C GLU A 53 -6.59 2.83 -8.31
N VAL A 54 -7.42 2.89 -7.26
CA VAL A 54 -7.55 1.80 -6.28
C VAL A 54 -8.35 0.63 -6.86
N GLU A 55 -9.36 0.90 -7.67
CA GLU A 55 -10.20 -0.13 -8.31
C GLU A 55 -9.36 -1.06 -9.21
N GLU A 56 -8.25 -0.58 -9.78
CA GLU A 56 -7.29 -1.43 -10.52
C GLU A 56 -6.65 -2.55 -9.68
N PHE A 57 -6.73 -2.46 -8.35
CA PHE A 57 -6.20 -3.45 -7.42
C PHE A 57 -7.25 -4.41 -6.85
N ASP A 58 -8.54 -4.23 -7.19
CA ASP A 58 -9.60 -5.19 -6.88
C ASP A 58 -9.52 -6.39 -7.86
N GLU A 59 -8.55 -7.28 -7.64
CA GLU A 59 -8.29 -8.39 -8.56
C GLU A 59 -9.43 -9.42 -8.55
N ASN A 60 -10.04 -9.63 -7.38
CA ASN A 60 -11.13 -10.58 -7.23
C ASN A 60 -12.51 -9.98 -7.61
N HIS A 61 -12.57 -8.67 -7.91
CA HIS A 61 -13.77 -7.92 -8.30
C HIS A 61 -14.89 -8.02 -7.26
N ASP A 62 -14.53 -8.06 -5.98
CA ASP A 62 -15.50 -8.16 -4.87
C ASP A 62 -16.02 -6.79 -4.39
N GLY A 63 -15.51 -5.70 -4.98
CA GLY A 63 -15.90 -4.33 -4.65
C GLY A 63 -15.25 -3.81 -3.38
N SER A 64 -14.20 -4.48 -2.91
CA SER A 64 -13.43 -4.13 -1.73
C SER A 64 -11.95 -4.42 -1.92
N ILE A 65 -11.13 -3.93 -0.99
CA ILE A 65 -9.69 -4.20 -0.96
C ILE A 65 -9.41 -5.12 0.23
N ASN A 66 -9.05 -6.35 -0.09
CA ASN A 66 -8.53 -7.30 0.88
C ASN A 66 -7.07 -6.96 1.26
N PHE A 67 -6.50 -7.67 2.24
CA PHE A 67 -5.17 -7.33 2.73
C PHE A 67 -4.05 -7.59 1.69
N GLU A 68 -4.19 -8.59 0.84
CA GLU A 68 -3.22 -8.90 -0.21
C GLU A 68 -3.20 -7.80 -1.28
N GLU A 69 -4.38 -7.36 -1.71
CA GLU A 69 -4.57 -6.25 -2.66
C GLU A 69 -4.02 -4.94 -2.07
N TYR A 70 -4.27 -4.69 -0.78
CA TYR A 70 -3.70 -3.56 -0.06
C TYR A 70 -2.16 -3.56 -0.07
N LEU A 71 -1.52 -4.71 0.15
CA LEU A 71 -0.06 -4.83 0.10
C LEU A 71 0.47 -4.58 -1.31
N THR A 72 -0.16 -5.17 -2.33
CA THR A 72 0.20 -4.96 -3.73
C THR A 72 0.12 -3.48 -4.10
N MET A 73 -0.95 -2.82 -3.69
CA MET A 73 -1.13 -1.38 -3.84
C MET A 73 -0.02 -0.59 -3.14
N ARG A 74 0.30 -0.89 -1.87
CA ARG A 74 1.36 -0.21 -1.12
C ARG A 74 2.74 -0.40 -1.75
N PHE A 75 3.03 -1.59 -2.28
CA PHE A 75 4.30 -1.85 -2.97
C PHE A 75 4.45 -1.05 -4.27
N LYS A 76 3.40 -1.02 -5.11
CA LYS A 76 3.45 -0.20 -6.34
C LYS A 76 3.60 1.28 -6.01
N TYR A 77 2.90 1.74 -4.98
CA TYR A 77 3.00 3.12 -4.50
C TYR A 77 4.39 3.49 -3.99
N ASP A 78 4.99 2.66 -3.13
CA ASP A 78 6.33 2.89 -2.60
C ASP A 78 7.39 2.92 -3.72
N ALA A 79 7.24 2.04 -4.72
CA ALA A 79 8.11 2.03 -5.90
C ALA A 79 8.01 3.34 -6.71
N GLN A 80 6.79 3.84 -6.94
CA GLN A 80 6.56 5.14 -7.61
C GLN A 80 7.13 6.30 -6.79
N ARG A 81 6.91 6.32 -5.47
CA ARG A 81 7.44 7.35 -4.57
C ARG A 81 8.97 7.40 -4.61
N GLN A 82 9.63 6.24 -4.59
CA GLN A 82 11.09 6.14 -4.72
C GLN A 82 11.59 6.57 -6.09
N GLY A 83 10.88 6.24 -7.17
CA GLY A 83 11.17 6.73 -8.52
C GLY A 83 11.15 8.24 -8.59
N ASN A 84 10.12 8.88 -8.01
CA ASN A 84 10.00 10.34 -7.94
C ASN A 84 11.07 10.98 -7.05
N MET A 85 11.47 10.35 -5.94
CA MET A 85 12.59 10.82 -5.13
C MET A 85 13.92 10.72 -5.88
N ARG A 86 14.19 9.61 -6.58
CA ARG A 86 15.40 9.47 -7.41
C ARG A 86 15.44 10.47 -8.56
N GLY A 87 14.30 10.78 -9.18
CA GLY A 87 14.19 11.83 -10.20
C GLY A 87 14.47 13.24 -9.66
N ARG A 88 14.11 13.53 -8.40
CA ARG A 88 14.40 14.81 -7.73
C ARG A 88 15.86 15.03 -7.35
N TYR A 89 16.65 13.96 -7.16
CA TYR A 89 18.08 14.07 -6.84
C TYR A 89 18.98 14.11 -8.10
N LEU A 90 18.41 13.96 -9.29
CA LEU A 90 19.11 14.01 -10.57
C LEU A 90 18.79 15.28 -11.39
N ALA A 91 18.04 16.23 -10.80
CA ALA A 91 17.69 17.51 -11.39
C ALA A 91 18.47 18.67 -10.74
#